data_AF-A0A356B587-F1
#
_entry.id   AF-A0A356B587-F1
#
_cell.length_a   1.000
_cell.length_b   1.000
_cell.length_c   1.000
_cell.angle_alpha   90.00
_cell.angle_beta   90.00
_cell.angle_gamma   90.00
#
_symmetry.space_group_name_H-M   'P 1'
#
loop_
_entity.id
_entity.type
_entity.pdbx_description
1 polymer ?
#
loop_
_entity_poly.entity_id
_entity_poly.type
_entity_poly.pdbx_seq_one_letter_code
_entity_poly.pdbx_strand_id
1 'polypeptide(L)'
;MSMKFTPKQYGNELYGIQRSVMTSEWKYVYNGFDYDELYYLKEDPNEINNVVNNTENRTILRELSKKLWLFAFKTDDTCINPYIMVSLAEFGPGIIFETIDNQ
;
A
#
# COMPACT_ATOMS: atom_id res chain seq x y z
N MET A 1 14.52 -5.11 -0.18
CA MET A 1 13.15 -4.55 -0.25
C MET A 1 13.28 -3.21 -0.95
N SER A 2 12.80 -3.10 -2.19
CA SER A 2 13.00 -1.90 -3.01
C SER A 2 11.67 -1.15 -3.08
N MET A 3 11.56 -0.04 -2.37
CA MET A 3 10.37 0.82 -2.42
C MET A 3 10.59 1.82 -3.55
N LYS A 4 9.84 1.68 -4.66
CA LYS A 4 9.95 2.57 -5.81
C LYS A 4 8.87 3.66 -5.69
N PHE A 5 9.31 4.90 -5.58
CA PHE A 5 8.48 6.08 -5.74
C PHE A 5 8.51 6.49 -7.21
N THR A 6 7.45 6.18 -7.96
CA THR A 6 7.29 6.67 -9.34
C THR A 6 6.25 7.78 -9.36
N PRO A 7 6.64 9.06 -9.28
CA PRO A 7 5.75 10.16 -9.64
C PRO A 7 5.51 10.11 -11.15
N LYS A 8 4.35 9.61 -11.59
CA LYS A 8 3.99 9.64 -13.01
C LYS A 8 3.22 10.93 -13.28
N GLN A 9 3.90 11.92 -13.86
CA GLN A 9 3.28 13.17 -14.33
C GLN A 9 2.73 12.95 -15.75
N TYR A 10 1.41 12.97 -15.89
CA TYR A 10 0.75 13.36 -17.15
C TYR A 10 -0.33 14.40 -16.79
N GLY A 11 -0.22 15.55 -17.44
CA GLY A 11 -1.07 16.74 -17.43
C GLY A 11 -2.32 16.80 -16.52
N ASN A 12 -2.37 17.90 -15.76
CA ASN A 12 -3.51 18.47 -15.02
C ASN A 12 -3.76 17.91 -13.60
N GLU A 13 -3.28 18.70 -12.63
CA GLU A 13 -3.69 18.84 -11.23
C GLU A 13 -4.69 17.81 -10.68
N LEU A 14 -4.16 16.72 -10.10
CA LEU A 14 -4.71 16.04 -8.93
C LEU A 14 -3.56 15.26 -8.30
N TYR A 15 -3.28 15.51 -7.02
CA TYR A 15 -2.25 14.83 -6.23
C TYR A 15 -2.66 13.37 -6.01
N GLY A 16 -2.57 12.53 -7.04
CA GLY A 16 -2.75 11.08 -6.96
C GLY A 16 -1.62 10.45 -6.16
N ILE A 17 -1.73 10.48 -4.83
CA ILE A 17 -0.79 9.83 -3.91
C ILE A 17 -0.96 8.31 -3.97
N GLN A 18 -0.49 7.69 -5.06
CA GLN A 18 -0.25 6.25 -5.07
C GLN A 18 1.10 5.96 -4.41
N ARG A 19 1.13 4.96 -3.54
CA ARG A 19 2.36 4.45 -2.93
C ARG A 19 2.38 2.95 -3.10
N SER A 20 3.54 2.40 -3.41
CA SER A 20 3.68 0.96 -3.58
C SER A 20 4.81 0.42 -2.72
N VAL A 21 4.63 -0.80 -2.26
CA VAL A 21 5.64 -1.58 -1.55
C VAL A 21 5.79 -2.92 -2.25
N MET A 22 7.03 -3.29 -2.52
CA MET A 22 7.37 -4.49 -3.27
C MET A 22 8.35 -5.35 -2.50
N THR A 23 8.04 -6.64 -2.42
CA THR A 23 8.90 -7.72 -1.93
C THR A 23 9.37 -8.58 -3.09
N SER A 24 10.11 -9.66 -2.82
CA SER A 24 10.49 -10.63 -3.85
C SER A 24 9.29 -11.40 -4.43
N GLU A 25 8.19 -11.51 -3.69
CA GLU A 25 7.04 -12.36 -4.05
C GLU A 25 5.76 -11.57 -4.25
N TRP A 26 5.62 -10.41 -3.61
CA TRP A 26 4.38 -9.63 -3.58
C TRP A 26 4.62 -8.15 -3.86
N LYS A 27 3.64 -7.53 -4.53
CA LYS A 27 3.55 -6.08 -4.70
C LYS A 27 2.19 -5.61 -4.20
N TYR A 28 2.21 -4.58 -3.37
CA TYR A 28 1.02 -3.86 -2.93
C TYR A 28 1.10 -2.42 -3.41
N VAL A 29 0.00 -1.91 -3.98
CA VAL A 29 -0.17 -0.53 -4.40
C VAL A 29 -1.35 0.04 -3.63
N TYR A 30 -1.06 1.00 -2.74
CA TYR A 30 -2.05 1.83 -2.09
C TYR A 30 -2.47 2.95 -3.05
N ASN A 31 -3.78 3.11 -3.23
CA ASN A 31 -4.35 4.19 -4.02
C ASN A 31 -5.26 5.07 -3.15
N GLY A 32 -4.88 6.34 -2.96
CA GLY A 32 -5.68 7.29 -2.18
C GLY A 32 -7.00 7.73 -2.84
N PHE A 33 -7.26 7.37 -4.11
CA PHE A 33 -8.43 7.82 -4.87
C PHE A 33 -9.33 6.69 -5.38
N ASP A 34 -8.80 5.47 -5.44
CA ASP A 34 -9.48 4.31 -6.02
C ASP A 34 -9.11 3.06 -5.21
N TYR A 35 -9.49 1.87 -5.68
CA TYR A 35 -9.17 0.62 -5.01
C TYR A 35 -7.66 0.36 -4.93
N ASP A 36 -7.28 -0.27 -3.82
CA ASP A 36 -5.95 -0.83 -3.62
C ASP A 36 -5.69 -2.01 -4.57
N GLU A 37 -4.42 -2.29 -4.83
CA GLU A 37 -4.00 -3.41 -5.68
C GLU A 37 -3.00 -4.30 -4.97
N LEU A 38 -3.18 -5.62 -5.08
CA LEU A 38 -2.26 -6.63 -4.57
C LEU A 38 -1.95 -7.65 -5.65
N TYR A 39 -0.67 -7.90 -5.90
CA TYR A 39 -0.18 -8.81 -6.93
C TYR A 39 0.80 -9.83 -6.36
N TYR A 40 0.63 -11.10 -6.74
CA TYR A 40 1.56 -12.17 -6.43
C TYR A 40 2.55 -12.37 -7.58
N LEU A 41 3.69 -11.69 -7.51
CA LEU A 41 4.68 -11.59 -8.59
C LEU A 41 5.32 -12.93 -8.99
N LYS A 42 5.28 -13.93 -8.11
CA LYS A 42 5.87 -15.24 -8.37
C LYS A 42 5.07 -16.05 -9.39
N GLU A 43 3.75 -15.91 -9.37
CA GLU A 43 2.84 -16.57 -10.32
C GLU A 43 2.37 -15.60 -11.41
N ASP A 44 2.31 -14.30 -11.08
CA ASP A 44 1.88 -13.25 -11.99
C ASP A 44 2.92 -12.12 -12.08
N PRO A 45 4.07 -12.37 -12.73
CA PRO A 45 5.10 -11.36 -12.92
C PRO A 45 4.66 -10.19 -13.82
N ASN A 46 3.56 -10.35 -14.55
CA ASN A 46 3.00 -9.34 -15.45
C ASN A 46 1.95 -8.45 -14.76
N GLU A 47 1.66 -8.66 -13.47
CA GLU A 47 0.73 -7.85 -12.66
C GLU A 47 -0.67 -7.74 -13.29
N ILE A 48 -1.18 -8.84 -13.86
CA ILE A 48 -2.45 -8.90 -14.57
C ILE A 48 -3.63 -9.11 -13.59
N ASN A 49 -3.42 -9.87 -12.53
CA ASN A 49 -4.45 -10.34 -11.61
C ASN A 49 -4.37 -9.59 -10.28
N ASN A 50 -5.27 -8.63 -10.07
CA ASN A 50 -5.43 -7.99 -8.77
C ASN A 50 -6.15 -8.95 -7.80
N VAL A 51 -5.44 -9.38 -6.76
CA VAL A 51 -5.92 -10.32 -5.73
C VAL A 51 -6.20 -9.66 -4.37
N VAL A 52 -6.37 -8.33 -4.35
CA VAL A 52 -6.64 -7.56 -3.12
C VAL A 52 -7.91 -8.02 -2.38
N ASN A 53 -8.92 -8.46 -3.12
CA ASN A 53 -10.22 -8.86 -2.57
C ASN A 53 -10.23 -10.31 -2.04
N ASN A 54 -9.14 -11.06 -2.22
CA ASN A 54 -9.06 -12.44 -1.75
C ASN A 54 -8.82 -12.45 -0.24
N THR A 55 -9.77 -13.00 0.52
CA THR A 55 -9.71 -13.08 1.98
C THR A 55 -8.49 -13.84 2.49
N GLU A 56 -8.01 -14.84 1.73
CA GLU A 56 -6.80 -15.61 2.02
C GLU A 56 -5.53 -14.74 2.03
N ASN A 57 -5.53 -13.65 1.26
CA ASN A 57 -4.38 -12.74 1.14
C ASN A 57 -4.43 -11.57 2.12
N ARG A 58 -5.48 -11.45 2.95
CA ARG A 58 -5.63 -10.34 3.91
C ARG A 58 -4.45 -10.22 4.87
N THR A 59 -3.89 -11.33 5.32
CA THR A 59 -2.70 -11.31 6.18
C THR A 59 -1.51 -10.68 5.47
N ILE A 60 -1.31 -10.99 4.18
CA ILE A 60 -0.23 -10.41 3.37
C ILE A 60 -0.47 -8.93 3.11
N LEU A 61 -1.71 -8.57 2.76
CA LEU A 61 -2.13 -7.17 2.57
C LEU A 61 -1.80 -6.35 3.81
N ARG A 62 -2.22 -6.83 4.99
CA ARG A 62 -1.96 -6.21 6.29
C ARG A 62 -0.46 -5.98 6.55
N GLU A 63 0.38 -6.99 6.32
CA GLU A 63 1.83 -6.88 6.50
C GLU A 63 2.47 -5.85 5.56
N LEU A 64 2.04 -5.82 4.29
CA LEU A 64 2.54 -4.88 3.30
C LEU A 64 2.06 -3.45 3.58
N SER A 65 0.79 -3.26 3.92
CA SER A 65 0.25 -1.96 4.36
C SER A 65 1.02 -1.44 5.57
N LYS A 66 1.30 -2.29 6.58
CA LYS A 66 2.11 -1.89 7.74
C LYS A 66 3.51 -1.43 7.33
N LYS A 67 4.18 -2.13 6.42
CA LYS A 67 5.49 -1.72 5.89
C LYS A 67 5.41 -0.38 5.14
N LEU A 68 4.36 -0.18 4.35
CA LEU A 68 4.14 1.06 3.60
C LEU A 68 3.97 2.24 4.55
N TRP A 69 3.07 2.14 5.53
CA TRP A 69 2.82 3.19 6.52
C TRP A 69 4.03 3.44 7.43
N LEU A 70 4.73 2.38 7.85
CA LEU A 70 5.95 2.52 8.65
C LEU A 70 7.05 3.24 7.88
N PHE A 71 7.19 2.95 6.59
CA PHE A 71 8.13 3.65 5.74
C PHE A 71 7.76 5.12 5.59
N ALA A 72 6.50 5.41 5.24
CA ALA A 72 5.98 6.77 5.14
C ALA A 72 6.22 7.58 6.43
N PHE A 73 6.01 6.95 7.58
CA PHE A 73 6.20 7.57 8.90
C PHE A 73 7.67 7.87 9.16
N LYS A 74 8.57 6.94 8.84
CA LYS A 74 10.01 7.13 9.01
C LYS A 74 10.59 8.20 8.08
N THR A 75 10.00 8.42 6.92
CA THR A 75 10.47 9.40 5.94
C THR A 75 9.79 10.77 6.05
N ASP A 76 8.97 10.99 7.08
CA ASP A 76 8.17 12.21 7.25
C ASP A 76 7.36 12.55 5.99
N ASP A 77 6.76 11.52 5.39
CA ASP A 77 6.03 11.63 4.13
C ASP A 77 4.73 12.40 4.33
N THR A 78 4.51 13.44 3.53
CA THR A 78 3.29 14.26 3.54
C THR A 78 2.01 13.48 3.18
N CYS A 79 2.16 12.23 2.72
CA CYS A 79 1.09 11.23 2.58
C CYS A 79 0.38 10.91 3.91
N ILE A 80 1.02 11.11 5.07
CA ILE A 80 0.40 10.97 6.41
C ILE A 80 -0.32 12.27 6.78
N ASN A 81 -1.06 12.84 5.84
CA ASN A 81 -1.96 13.93 6.14
C ASN A 81 -3.27 13.31 6.66
N PRO A 82 -3.86 13.77 7.78
CA PRO A 82 -5.17 13.32 8.29
C PRO A 82 -6.37 13.56 7.35
N TYR A 83 -6.15 13.77 6.06
CA TYR A 83 -7.22 13.82 5.08
C TYR A 83 -7.82 12.42 4.88
N ILE A 84 -9.15 12.42 4.83
CA ILE A 84 -10.10 11.30 4.69
C ILE A 84 -9.76 10.18 3.69
N MET A 85 -8.76 10.39 2.82
CA MET A 85 -8.35 9.45 1.77
C MET A 85 -7.60 8.22 2.29
N VAL A 86 -7.05 8.25 3.52
CA VAL A 86 -6.54 7.04 4.19
C VAL A 86 -7.65 6.10 4.68
N SER A 87 -8.90 6.57 4.72
CA SER A 87 -10.05 5.79 5.19
C SER A 87 -10.60 4.80 4.15
N LEU A 88 -10.07 4.80 2.92
CA LEU A 88 -10.42 3.81 1.88
C LEU A 88 -9.53 2.57 1.90
N ALA A 89 -8.34 2.63 2.52
CA ALA A 89 -7.52 1.46 2.71
C ALA A 89 -8.15 0.52 3.75
N GLU A 90 -8.17 -0.78 3.46
CA GLU A 90 -8.61 -1.79 4.43
C GLU A 90 -7.77 -1.73 5.72
N PHE A 91 -6.49 -1.33 5.60
CA PHE A 91 -5.58 -1.10 6.70
C PHE A 91 -4.94 0.30 6.59
N GLY A 92 -5.53 1.28 7.28
CA GLY A 92 -5.03 2.65 7.34
C GLY A 92 -3.76 2.83 8.20
N PRO A 93 -3.24 4.08 8.32
CA PRO A 93 -1.99 4.38 9.01
C PRO A 93 -1.96 4.00 10.49
N GLY A 94 -3.11 3.83 11.14
CA GLY A 94 -3.21 3.35 12.53
C GLY A 94 -2.55 1.99 12.78
N ILE A 95 -2.42 1.14 11.75
CA ILE A 95 -1.84 -0.20 11.85
C ILE A 95 -0.38 -0.22 12.35
N ILE A 96 0.35 0.89 12.20
CA ILE A 96 1.74 0.97 12.72
C ILE A 96 1.77 1.08 14.24
N PHE A 97 0.68 1.54 14.87
CA PHE A 97 0.53 1.69 16.31
C PHE A 97 -0.19 0.51 16.97
N GLU A 98 -0.76 -0.41 16.18
CA GLU A 98 -1.22 -1.69 16.70
C GLU A 98 -0.01 -2.46 17.25
N THR A 99 0.05 -2.54 18.59
CA THR A 99 0.90 -3.49 19.29
C THR A 99 0.54 -4.88 18.78
N ILE A 100 1.56 -5.67 18.50
CA ILE A 100 1.36 -7.10 18.30
C ILE A 100 0.99 -7.64 19.68
N ASP A 101 -0.29 -7.57 20.04
CA ASP A 101 -0.84 -8.38 21.13
C ASP A 101 -0.85 -9.82 20.60
N ASN A 102 0.33 -10.44 20.66
CA ASN A 102 0.47 -11.88 20.58
C ASN A 102 -0.14 -12.44 21.87
N GLN A 103 -1.40 -12.86 21.79
CA GLN A 103 -1.90 -13.99 22.58
C GLN A 103 -1.87 -15.25 21.70
#